data_AF-A0A969MSM6-F1
#
_entry.id   AF-A0A969MSM6-F1
#
_cell.length_a   1.000
_cell.length_b   1.000
_cell.length_c   1.000
_cell.angle_alpha   90.00
_cell.angle_beta   90.00
_cell.angle_gamma   90.00
#
_symmetry.space_group_name_H-M   'P 1'
#
loop_
_entity.id
_entity.type
_entity.pdbx_description
1 polymer ?
#
loop_
_entity_poly.entity_id
_entity_poly.type
_entity_poly.pdbx_seq_one_letter_code
_entity_poly.pdbx_strand_id
1 'polypeptide(L)'
;WWQQIVNNTSTVVSSVTSAVKIGVREFKENSKQHQFAASIKNLFQLQTQPGENQYQAGDYQISRNGSLYEVKDSATDKQIIQFRETPLGVKVEQGDLASLNIRDINSLQNYLRKNEPVPASFAPVGKQEAEYFARVERVTNALVQYAAAQQQDVEINGRFSYKWKASTDGNVQIEAKDGRGSLLEKTGGQLTSNMNERDLIYFEQILPKLEVRNQNQVKSNGLER
;
A
#
# COMPACT_ATOMS: atom_id res chain seq x y z
N TRP A 1 56.43 -9.90 37.66
CA TRP A 1 55.08 -10.22 38.15
C TRP A 1 54.05 -9.13 37.83
N TRP A 2 54.35 -7.84 38.03
CA TRP A 2 53.45 -6.74 37.62
C TRP A 2 53.23 -6.57 36.10
N GLN A 3 54.12 -7.09 35.25
CA GLN A 3 53.94 -7.05 33.79
C GLN A 3 52.96 -8.09 33.22
N GLN A 4 52.56 -9.12 33.99
CA GLN A 4 51.58 -10.11 33.52
C GLN A 4 50.11 -9.67 33.72
N ILE A 5 49.85 -8.67 34.56
CA ILE A 5 48.49 -8.15 34.82
C ILE A 5 48.05 -7.18 33.71
N VAL A 6 48.97 -6.48 33.05
CA VAL A 6 48.67 -5.46 32.04
C VAL A 6 48.32 -6.07 30.67
N ASN A 7 48.72 -7.32 30.40
CA ASN A 7 48.41 -8.00 29.13
C ASN A 7 47.03 -8.71 29.13
N ASN A 8 46.38 -8.87 30.28
CA ASN A 8 45.03 -9.45 30.38
C ASN A 8 43.92 -8.40 30.48
N THR A 9 44.22 -7.16 30.87
CA THR A 9 43.22 -6.08 30.95
C THR A 9 42.90 -5.46 29.59
N SER A 10 43.84 -5.47 28.64
CA SER A 10 43.58 -5.01 27.26
C SER A 10 42.58 -5.91 26.51
N THR A 11 42.64 -7.22 26.74
CA THR A 11 41.79 -8.22 26.08
C THR A 11 40.36 -8.23 26.64
N VAL A 12 40.16 -7.87 27.92
CA VAL A 12 38.83 -7.83 28.56
C VAL A 12 38.08 -6.52 28.27
N VAL A 13 38.77 -5.38 28.19
CA VAL A 13 38.11 -4.09 27.85
C VAL A 13 37.74 -4.02 26.37
N SER A 14 38.57 -4.57 25.48
CA SER A 14 38.25 -4.68 24.04
C SER A 14 37.11 -5.66 23.76
N SER A 15 37.05 -6.80 24.46
CA SER A 15 35.97 -7.79 24.29
C SER A 15 34.62 -7.31 24.84
N VAL A 16 34.59 -6.60 25.98
CA VAL A 16 33.33 -6.04 26.52
C VAL A 16 32.81 -4.89 25.65
N THR A 17 33.67 -3.99 25.18
CA THR A 17 33.23 -2.93 24.25
C THR A 17 32.84 -3.46 22.87
N SER A 18 33.50 -4.53 22.41
CA SER A 18 33.13 -5.19 21.15
C SER A 18 31.81 -5.95 21.28
N ALA A 19 31.59 -6.72 22.35
CA ALA A 19 30.33 -7.42 22.60
C ALA A 19 29.14 -6.46 22.77
N VAL A 20 29.32 -5.33 23.45
CA VAL A 20 28.29 -4.29 23.55
C VAL A 20 28.04 -3.62 22.19
N LYS A 21 29.09 -3.32 21.41
CA LYS A 21 28.94 -2.78 20.05
C LYS A 21 28.27 -3.77 19.08
N ILE A 22 28.56 -5.07 19.22
CA ILE A 22 27.93 -6.15 18.46
C ILE A 22 26.46 -6.24 18.84
N GLY A 23 26.13 -6.30 20.14
CA GLY A 23 24.74 -6.36 20.61
C GLY A 23 23.89 -5.15 20.21
N VAL A 24 24.45 -3.93 20.22
CA VAL A 24 23.74 -2.73 19.74
C VAL A 24 23.54 -2.74 18.22
N ARG A 25 24.52 -3.26 17.45
CA ARG A 25 24.40 -3.38 15.98
C ARG A 25 23.37 -4.44 15.61
N GLU A 26 23.42 -5.62 16.21
CA GLU A 26 22.46 -6.70 16.00
C GLU A 26 21.04 -6.26 16.38
N PHE A 27 20.87 -5.56 17.50
CA PHE A 27 19.56 -5.01 17.89
C PHE A 27 19.03 -3.98 16.88
N LYS A 28 19.90 -3.08 16.39
CA LYS A 28 19.54 -2.05 15.42
C LYS A 28 19.22 -2.65 14.04
N GLU A 29 19.95 -3.67 13.62
CA GLU A 29 19.70 -4.40 12.38
C GLU A 29 18.40 -5.18 12.47
N ASN A 30 18.17 -5.90 13.57
CA ASN A 30 16.93 -6.62 13.80
C ASN A 30 15.73 -5.65 13.81
N SER A 31 15.83 -4.52 14.53
CA SER A 31 14.80 -3.49 14.56
C SER A 31 14.45 -2.93 13.17
N LYS A 32 15.46 -2.73 12.30
CA LYS A 32 15.24 -2.29 10.91
C LYS A 32 14.54 -3.36 10.08
N GLN A 33 14.98 -4.62 10.15
CA GLN A 33 14.34 -5.69 9.40
C GLN A 33 12.87 -5.89 9.82
N HIS A 34 12.56 -5.73 11.12
CA HIS A 34 11.18 -5.73 11.60
C HIS A 34 10.35 -4.59 10.99
N GLN A 35 10.89 -3.36 10.93
CA GLN A 35 10.20 -2.22 10.31
C GLN A 35 9.97 -2.46 8.81
N PHE A 36 10.95 -3.03 8.12
CA PHE A 36 10.85 -3.38 6.71
C PHE A 36 9.77 -4.45 6.45
N ALA A 37 9.78 -5.54 7.22
CA ALA A 37 8.76 -6.57 7.16
C ALA A 37 7.35 -6.01 7.40
N ALA A 38 7.20 -5.10 8.36
CA ALA A 38 5.92 -4.46 8.65
C ALA A 38 5.45 -3.59 7.46
N SER A 39 6.35 -2.86 6.81
CA SER A 39 6.02 -2.05 5.63
C SER A 39 5.62 -2.91 4.43
N ILE A 40 6.34 -4.00 4.17
CA ILE A 40 6.02 -4.97 3.11
C ILE A 40 4.65 -5.60 3.37
N LYS A 41 4.38 -6.03 4.61
CA LYS A 41 3.06 -6.54 5.01
C LYS A 41 1.97 -5.52 4.74
N ASN A 42 2.18 -4.27 5.14
CA ASN A 42 1.19 -3.20 4.93
C ASN A 42 0.93 -2.97 3.44
N LEU A 43 1.98 -2.92 2.61
CA LEU A 43 1.84 -2.85 1.15
C LEU A 43 0.99 -4.00 0.62
N PHE A 44 1.33 -5.24 0.98
CA PHE A 44 0.57 -6.41 0.54
C PHE A 44 -0.92 -6.28 0.89
N GLN A 45 -1.23 -5.91 2.13
CA GLN A 45 -2.61 -5.73 2.58
C GLN A 45 -3.35 -4.58 1.88
N LEU A 46 -2.64 -3.52 1.51
CA LEU A 46 -3.21 -2.37 0.81
C LEU A 46 -3.44 -2.65 -0.68
N GLN A 47 -2.60 -3.47 -1.29
CA GLN A 47 -2.59 -3.67 -2.75
C GLN A 47 -3.23 -4.99 -3.21
N THR A 48 -3.57 -5.89 -2.28
CA THR A 48 -4.17 -7.19 -2.63
C THR A 48 -5.60 -7.31 -2.13
N GLN A 49 -6.42 -8.00 -2.92
CA GLN A 49 -7.79 -8.34 -2.54
C GLN A 49 -7.83 -9.32 -1.36
N PRO A 50 -8.89 -9.30 -0.54
CA PRO A 50 -9.10 -10.33 0.47
C PRO A 50 -9.05 -11.74 -0.13
N GLY A 51 -8.17 -12.59 0.38
CA GLY A 51 -7.97 -13.97 -0.10
C GLY A 51 -6.84 -14.15 -1.10
N GLU A 52 -6.31 -13.06 -1.67
CA GLU A 52 -5.10 -13.12 -2.48
C GLU A 52 -3.89 -13.52 -1.64
N ASN A 53 -3.02 -14.32 -2.26
CA ASN A 53 -1.84 -14.89 -1.63
C ASN A 53 -0.54 -14.47 -2.35
N GLN A 54 -0.65 -13.66 -3.40
CA GLN A 54 0.49 -13.18 -4.17
C GLN A 54 0.31 -11.73 -4.59
N TYR A 55 1.41 -10.99 -4.59
CA TYR A 55 1.52 -9.64 -5.13
C TYR A 55 2.76 -9.58 -6.02
N GLN A 56 2.55 -9.25 -7.28
CA GLN A 56 3.59 -9.11 -8.29
C GLN A 56 3.88 -7.63 -8.47
N ALA A 57 5.09 -7.24 -8.09
CA ALA A 57 5.57 -5.88 -8.20
C ALA A 57 6.70 -5.76 -9.21
N GLY A 58 7.10 -4.53 -9.53
CA GLY A 58 8.17 -4.22 -10.49
C GLY A 58 9.42 -5.07 -10.30
N ASP A 59 10.04 -4.98 -9.13
CA ASP A 59 11.30 -5.69 -8.82
C ASP A 59 11.10 -6.85 -7.83
N TYR A 60 9.92 -6.98 -7.23
CA TYR A 60 9.66 -7.93 -6.15
C TYR A 60 8.39 -8.75 -6.35
N GLN A 61 8.44 -10.01 -5.91
CA GLN A 61 7.27 -10.85 -5.69
C GLN A 61 7.06 -11.03 -4.19
N ILE A 62 5.86 -10.75 -3.70
CA ILE A 62 5.47 -11.01 -2.32
C ILE A 62 4.45 -12.14 -2.32
N SER A 63 4.72 -13.21 -1.59
CA SER A 63 3.77 -14.30 -1.38
C SER A 63 3.36 -14.41 0.09
N ARG A 64 2.14 -14.87 0.33
CA ARG A 64 1.59 -15.12 1.66
C ARG A 64 1.02 -16.53 1.73
N ASN A 65 1.47 -17.31 2.69
CA ASN A 65 0.90 -18.60 3.04
C ASN A 65 0.53 -18.62 4.53
N GLY A 66 -0.77 -18.46 4.83
CA GLY A 66 -1.24 -18.25 6.19
C GLY A 66 -0.63 -16.98 6.80
N SER A 67 0.14 -17.13 7.88
CA SER A 67 0.86 -16.03 8.52
C SER A 67 2.27 -15.79 7.98
N LEU A 68 2.77 -16.67 7.11
CA LEU A 68 4.12 -16.57 6.58
C LEU A 68 4.12 -15.74 5.30
N TYR A 69 4.97 -14.73 5.26
CA TYR A 69 5.23 -13.89 4.11
C TYR A 69 6.65 -14.15 3.60
N GLU A 70 6.78 -14.21 2.29
CA GLU A 70 8.05 -14.34 1.60
C GLU A 70 8.15 -13.25 0.53
N VAL A 71 9.31 -12.61 0.45
CA VAL A 71 9.64 -11.66 -0.59
C VAL A 71 10.81 -12.18 -1.37
N LYS A 72 10.65 -12.19 -2.69
CA LYS A 72 11.68 -12.56 -3.65
C LYS A 72 11.94 -11.43 -4.61
N ASP A 73 13.16 -11.38 -5.13
CA ASP A 73 13.50 -10.59 -6.30
C ASP A 73 12.85 -11.22 -7.55
N SER A 74 12.05 -10.45 -8.27
CA SER A 74 11.26 -10.94 -9.41
C SER A 74 12.13 -11.45 -10.56
N ALA A 75 13.34 -10.92 -10.73
CA ALA A 75 14.23 -11.26 -11.84
C ALA A 75 15.03 -12.55 -11.58
N THR A 76 15.40 -12.78 -10.31
CA THR A 76 16.33 -13.86 -9.93
C THR A 76 15.69 -14.97 -9.09
N ASP A 77 14.44 -14.79 -8.65
CA ASP A 77 13.75 -15.65 -7.66
C ASP A 77 14.51 -15.78 -6.32
N LYS A 78 15.50 -14.91 -6.08
CA LYS A 78 16.28 -14.92 -4.85
C LYS A 78 15.40 -14.43 -3.70
N GLN A 79 15.31 -15.23 -2.63
CA GLN A 79 14.65 -14.80 -1.40
C GLN A 79 15.39 -13.63 -0.75
N ILE A 80 14.66 -12.56 -0.50
CA ILE A 80 15.16 -11.30 0.06
C ILE A 80 14.89 -11.24 1.57
N ILE A 81 13.64 -11.52 1.95
CA ILE A 81 13.22 -11.58 3.35
C ILE A 81 12.03 -12.52 3.50
N GLN A 82 11.97 -13.20 4.64
CA GLN A 82 10.85 -14.03 5.05
C GLN A 82 10.49 -13.66 6.49
N PHE A 83 9.20 -13.48 6.74
CA PHE A 83 8.71 -13.06 8.04
C PHE A 83 7.33 -13.63 8.31
N ARG A 84 6.99 -13.75 9.59
CA ARG A 84 5.70 -14.24 10.06
C ARG A 84 4.92 -13.13 10.73
N GLU A 85 3.64 -13.04 10.40
CA GLU A 85 2.67 -12.28 11.16
C GLU A 85 2.35 -12.96 12.49
N THR A 86 2.44 -12.21 13.57
CA THR A 86 2.18 -12.64 14.94
C THR A 86 1.19 -11.67 15.60
N PRO A 87 0.53 -12.05 16.71
CA PRO A 87 -0.35 -11.13 17.43
C PRO A 87 0.32 -9.83 17.90
N LEU A 88 1.65 -9.82 18.05
CA LEU A 88 2.43 -8.66 18.50
C LEU A 88 3.07 -7.88 17.33
N GLY A 89 2.79 -8.23 16.07
CA GLY A 89 3.36 -7.59 14.90
C GLY A 89 3.99 -8.59 13.94
N VAL A 90 5.22 -8.36 13.51
CA VAL A 90 5.94 -9.24 12.57
C VAL A 90 7.22 -9.79 13.20
N LYS A 91 7.54 -11.05 12.90
CA LYS A 91 8.81 -11.69 13.28
C LYS A 91 9.57 -12.07 12.02
N VAL A 92 10.77 -11.53 11.84
CA VAL A 92 11.64 -11.92 10.72
C VAL A 92 12.21 -13.31 11.01
N GLU A 93 12.02 -14.24 10.08
CA GLU A 93 12.55 -15.60 10.15
C GLU A 93 13.88 -15.71 9.39
N GLN A 94 13.99 -14.99 8.26
CA GLN A 94 15.19 -14.94 7.45
C GLN A 94 15.26 -13.60 6.71
N GLY A 95 16.45 -13.01 6.58
CA GLY A 95 16.64 -11.80 5.79
C GLY A 95 18.11 -11.50 5.56
N ASP A 96 18.49 -11.35 4.30
CA ASP A 96 19.80 -10.84 3.89
C ASP A 96 19.59 -9.72 2.87
N LEU A 97 19.33 -8.52 3.40
CA LEU A 97 18.95 -7.38 2.59
C LEU A 97 20.20 -6.72 2.01
N ALA A 98 20.38 -6.87 0.69
CA ALA A 98 21.35 -6.08 -0.04
C ALA A 98 21.03 -4.59 0.05
N SER A 99 22.03 -3.73 -0.17
CA SER A 99 21.87 -2.28 -0.05
C SER A 99 20.80 -1.69 -0.98
N LEU A 100 20.58 -2.30 -2.15
CA LEU A 100 19.50 -1.93 -3.07
C LEU A 100 18.13 -2.17 -2.44
N ASN A 101 17.89 -3.38 -1.93
CA ASN A 101 16.64 -3.76 -1.25
C ASN A 101 16.32 -2.82 -0.08
N ILE A 102 17.34 -2.45 0.70
CA ILE A 102 17.20 -1.47 1.78
C ILE A 102 16.73 -0.13 1.24
N ARG A 103 17.32 0.36 0.14
CA ARG A 103 16.91 1.65 -0.47
C ARG A 103 15.45 1.59 -0.92
N ASP A 104 15.05 0.52 -1.59
CA ASP A 104 13.70 0.39 -2.12
C ASP A 104 12.66 0.31 -1.02
N ILE A 105 12.93 -0.46 0.05
CA ILE A 105 12.02 -0.55 1.19
C ILE A 105 11.94 0.78 1.96
N ASN A 106 13.01 1.58 2.01
CA ASN A 106 12.93 2.94 2.57
C ASN A 106 12.03 3.85 1.72
N SER A 107 12.08 3.73 0.38
CA SER A 107 11.15 4.44 -0.51
C SER A 107 9.70 4.00 -0.26
N LEU A 108 9.48 2.68 -0.07
CA LEU A 108 8.17 2.13 0.32
C LEU A 108 7.67 2.71 1.64
N GLN A 109 8.54 2.84 2.64
CA GLN A 109 8.20 3.45 3.92
C GLN A 109 7.80 4.92 3.79
N ASN A 110 8.46 5.67 2.90
CA ASN A 110 8.06 7.05 2.62
C ASN A 110 6.70 7.11 1.93
N TYR A 111 6.45 6.25 0.93
CA TYR A 111 5.13 6.07 0.33
C TYR A 111 4.03 5.88 1.38
N LEU A 112 4.20 4.88 2.26
CA LEU A 112 3.22 4.55 3.29
C LEU A 112 2.97 5.67 4.31
N ARG A 113 3.95 6.57 4.50
CA ARG A 113 3.86 7.67 5.47
C ARG A 113 3.35 8.97 4.86
N LYS A 114 3.72 9.28 3.62
CA LYS A 114 3.54 10.61 3.01
C LYS A 114 2.51 10.66 1.88
N ASN A 115 1.90 9.54 1.51
CA ASN A 115 1.00 9.45 0.35
C ASN A 115 1.65 9.93 -0.95
N GLU A 116 2.94 9.62 -1.08
CA GLU A 116 3.64 9.73 -2.36
C GLU A 116 3.11 8.63 -3.31
N PRO A 117 3.46 8.64 -4.61
CA PRO A 117 3.15 7.52 -5.51
C PRO A 117 3.84 6.23 -5.05
N VAL A 118 3.24 5.08 -5.36
CA VAL A 118 3.87 3.77 -5.10
C VAL A 118 5.23 3.74 -5.82
N PRO A 119 6.34 3.40 -5.13
CA PRO A 119 7.65 3.30 -5.78
C PRO A 119 7.61 2.28 -6.92
N ALA A 120 8.28 2.55 -8.04
CA ALA A 120 8.25 1.68 -9.22
C ALA A 120 8.61 0.21 -8.90
N SER A 121 9.58 -0.01 -8.00
CA SER A 121 9.99 -1.35 -7.55
C SER A 121 8.88 -2.13 -6.85
N PHE A 122 7.91 -1.43 -6.26
CA PHE A 122 6.76 -1.99 -5.56
C PHE A 122 5.42 -1.74 -6.27
N ALA A 123 5.43 -1.12 -7.45
CA ALA A 123 4.23 -0.89 -8.26
C ALA A 123 3.72 -2.22 -8.84
N PRO A 124 2.40 -2.44 -8.91
CA PRO A 124 1.84 -3.69 -9.43
C PRO A 124 2.20 -3.86 -10.91
N VAL A 125 2.38 -5.11 -11.37
CA VAL A 125 2.72 -5.41 -12.77
C VAL A 125 1.84 -6.50 -13.38
N GLY A 126 1.77 -6.51 -14.72
CA GLY A 126 1.17 -7.58 -15.51
C GLY A 126 -0.33 -7.71 -15.26
N LYS A 127 -0.77 -8.89 -14.81
CA LYS A 127 -2.20 -9.16 -14.57
C LYS A 127 -2.79 -8.23 -13.50
N GLN A 128 -2.07 -7.98 -12.41
CA GLN A 128 -2.56 -7.15 -11.31
C GLN A 128 -2.71 -5.69 -11.71
N GLU A 129 -1.79 -5.19 -12.54
CA GLU A 129 -1.87 -3.85 -13.13
C GLU A 129 -3.09 -3.71 -14.05
N ALA A 130 -3.31 -4.67 -14.96
CA ALA A 130 -4.46 -4.65 -15.87
C ALA A 130 -5.80 -4.69 -15.10
N GLU A 131 -5.90 -5.53 -14.07
CA GLU A 131 -7.09 -5.61 -13.21
C GLU A 131 -7.32 -4.32 -12.42
N TYR A 132 -6.25 -3.72 -11.91
CA TYR A 132 -6.31 -2.42 -11.25
C TYR A 132 -6.89 -1.35 -12.17
N PHE A 133 -6.31 -1.18 -13.37
CA PHE A 133 -6.79 -0.20 -14.34
C PHE A 133 -8.27 -0.41 -14.72
N ALA A 134 -8.67 -1.65 -14.98
CA ALA A 134 -10.06 -1.97 -15.32
C ALA A 134 -11.04 -1.61 -14.17
N ARG A 135 -10.62 -1.71 -12.91
CA ARG A 135 -11.43 -1.32 -11.74
C ARG A 135 -11.53 0.18 -11.60
N VAL A 136 -10.39 0.88 -11.72
CA VAL A 136 -10.34 2.34 -11.71
C VAL A 136 -11.25 2.91 -12.81
N GLU A 137 -11.19 2.34 -14.01
CA GLU A 137 -12.01 2.78 -15.14
C GLU A 137 -13.51 2.57 -14.88
N ARG A 138 -13.90 1.41 -14.32
CA ARG A 138 -15.30 1.14 -13.94
C ARG A 138 -15.82 2.15 -12.93
N VAL A 139 -15.04 2.44 -11.87
CA VAL A 139 -15.40 3.46 -10.88
C VAL A 139 -15.57 4.82 -11.54
N THR A 140 -14.60 5.22 -12.36
CA THR A 140 -14.61 6.49 -13.08
C THR A 140 -15.85 6.63 -13.97
N ASN A 141 -16.13 5.63 -14.79
CA ASN A 141 -17.24 5.66 -15.73
C ASN A 141 -18.59 5.68 -15.01
N ALA A 142 -18.73 4.96 -13.90
CA ALA A 142 -19.95 4.99 -13.10
C ALA A 142 -20.21 6.37 -12.47
N LEU A 143 -19.17 7.08 -12.01
CA LEU A 143 -19.32 8.44 -11.49
C LEU A 143 -19.71 9.44 -12.57
N VAL A 144 -19.13 9.33 -13.78
CA VAL A 144 -19.53 10.15 -14.94
C VAL A 144 -20.99 9.87 -15.32
N GLN A 145 -21.39 8.59 -15.39
CA GLN A 145 -22.76 8.21 -15.67
C GLN A 145 -23.75 8.74 -14.63
N TYR A 146 -23.35 8.76 -13.35
CA TYR A 146 -24.15 9.35 -12.30
C TYR A 146 -24.37 10.86 -12.54
N ALA A 147 -23.33 11.63 -12.85
CA ALA A 147 -23.46 13.06 -13.17
C ALA A 147 -24.34 13.29 -14.42
N ALA A 148 -24.14 12.48 -15.47
CA ALA A 148 -24.97 12.53 -16.67
C ALA A 148 -26.45 12.24 -16.37
N ALA A 149 -26.75 11.27 -15.50
CA ALA A 149 -28.11 10.96 -15.07
C ALA A 149 -28.74 12.09 -14.24
N GLN A 150 -27.93 12.85 -13.48
CA GLN A 150 -28.38 14.06 -12.79
C GLN A 150 -28.54 15.27 -13.72
N GLN A 151 -28.07 15.18 -14.97
CA GLN A 151 -28.03 16.28 -15.95
C GLN A 151 -27.27 17.52 -15.44
N GLN A 152 -26.37 17.35 -14.48
CA GLN A 152 -25.57 18.42 -13.90
C GLN A 152 -24.29 17.84 -13.29
N ASP A 153 -23.31 18.71 -13.08
CA ASP A 153 -22.10 18.35 -12.35
C ASP A 153 -22.44 18.05 -10.89
N VAL A 154 -21.85 16.98 -10.37
CA VAL A 154 -22.12 16.46 -9.03
C VAL A 154 -20.88 16.62 -8.19
N GLU A 155 -21.05 17.15 -6.98
CA GLU A 155 -20.07 17.08 -5.90
C GLU A 155 -20.71 16.40 -4.68
N ILE A 156 -20.17 15.27 -4.27
CA ILE A 156 -20.59 14.58 -3.04
C ILE A 156 -19.49 14.66 -2.01
N ASN A 157 -19.80 15.37 -0.93
CA ASN A 157 -18.99 15.39 0.27
C ASN A 157 -19.40 14.21 1.18
N GLY A 158 -18.89 13.01 0.90
CA GLY A 158 -19.26 11.79 1.61
C GLY A 158 -19.08 11.89 3.12
N ARG A 159 -20.01 11.36 3.90
CA ARG A 159 -20.13 11.65 5.34
C ARG A 159 -18.89 11.28 6.19
N PHE A 160 -18.06 10.32 5.76
CA PHE A 160 -16.97 9.81 6.61
C PHE A 160 -15.61 9.50 5.96
N SER A 161 -15.45 9.48 4.63
CA SER A 161 -14.16 9.00 4.07
C SER A 161 -13.67 9.66 2.78
N TYR A 162 -14.57 10.06 1.89
CA TYR A 162 -14.17 10.60 0.59
C TYR A 162 -14.99 11.83 0.22
N LYS A 163 -14.36 12.73 -0.53
CA LYS A 163 -15.02 13.76 -1.32
C LYS A 163 -14.82 13.37 -2.77
N TRP A 164 -15.86 13.43 -3.58
CA TRP A 164 -15.70 13.21 -5.01
C TRP A 164 -16.57 14.17 -5.81
N LYS A 165 -16.11 14.46 -7.02
CA LYS A 165 -16.86 15.24 -8.01
C LYS A 165 -16.79 14.56 -9.37
N ALA A 166 -17.86 14.66 -10.12
CA ALA A 166 -17.92 14.21 -11.49
C ALA A 166 -18.74 15.20 -12.30
N SER A 167 -18.25 15.53 -13.49
CA SER A 167 -18.90 16.45 -14.41
C SER A 167 -19.45 15.72 -15.63
N THR A 168 -20.44 16.34 -16.25
CA THR A 168 -21.12 15.79 -17.44
C THR A 168 -20.22 15.71 -18.68
N ASP A 169 -19.14 16.51 -18.72
CA ASP A 169 -18.10 16.47 -19.74
C ASP A 169 -17.04 15.37 -19.51
N GLY A 170 -17.18 14.59 -18.43
CA GLY A 170 -16.37 13.40 -18.18
C GLY A 170 -15.15 13.60 -17.29
N ASN A 171 -15.00 14.76 -16.63
CA ASN A 171 -13.98 14.94 -15.60
C ASN A 171 -14.42 14.29 -14.27
N VAL A 172 -13.47 13.72 -13.55
CA VAL A 172 -13.72 13.08 -12.24
C VAL A 172 -12.58 13.40 -11.30
N GLN A 173 -12.89 13.69 -10.04
CA GLN A 173 -11.89 13.76 -8.98
C GLN A 173 -12.39 13.04 -7.73
N ILE A 174 -11.52 12.24 -7.12
CA ILE A 174 -11.75 11.60 -5.82
C ILE A 174 -10.65 12.03 -4.86
N GLU A 175 -11.04 12.52 -3.70
CA GLU A 175 -10.15 12.92 -2.61
C GLU A 175 -10.46 12.12 -1.34
N ALA A 176 -9.41 11.63 -0.69
CA ALA A 176 -9.50 11.00 0.61
C ALA A 176 -9.48 12.06 1.72
N LYS A 177 -10.35 11.90 2.72
CA LYS A 177 -10.44 12.82 3.89
C LYS A 177 -9.49 12.46 5.02
N ASP A 178 -8.77 11.35 4.89
CA ASP A 178 -7.80 10.83 5.86
C ASP A 178 -6.39 11.45 5.70
N GLY A 179 -6.26 12.49 4.87
CA GLY A 179 -5.00 13.18 4.62
C GLY A 179 -4.20 12.63 3.44
N ARG A 180 -4.73 11.63 2.72
CA ARG A 180 -4.08 11.12 1.49
C ARG A 180 -4.28 11.99 0.25
N GLY A 181 -5.19 12.95 0.30
CA GLY A 181 -5.39 13.91 -0.79
C GLY A 181 -6.05 13.28 -2.01
N SER A 182 -5.65 13.70 -3.21
CA SER A 182 -6.24 13.22 -4.47
C SER A 182 -5.88 11.75 -4.73
N LEU A 183 -6.90 10.91 -4.82
CA LEU A 183 -6.79 9.48 -5.12
C LEU A 183 -7.04 9.15 -6.59
N LEU A 184 -7.85 9.98 -7.26
CA LEU A 184 -8.17 9.83 -8.66
C LEU A 184 -8.40 11.20 -9.28
N GLU A 185 -7.83 11.41 -10.46
CA GLU A 185 -8.11 12.56 -11.30
C GLU A 185 -8.24 12.11 -12.75
N LYS A 186 -9.36 12.45 -13.37
CA LYS A 186 -9.59 12.34 -14.79
C LYS A 186 -9.90 13.71 -15.35
N THR A 187 -9.01 14.21 -16.21
CA THR A 187 -9.15 15.51 -16.88
C THR A 187 -8.56 15.43 -18.28
N GLY A 188 -9.28 15.92 -19.30
CA GLY A 188 -8.74 16.01 -20.67
C GLY A 188 -8.30 14.65 -21.26
N GLY A 189 -8.95 13.56 -20.88
CA GLY A 189 -8.62 12.21 -21.34
C GLY A 189 -7.45 11.54 -20.62
N GLN A 190 -6.76 12.24 -19.72
CA GLN A 190 -5.75 11.66 -18.85
C GLN A 190 -6.42 11.14 -17.57
N LEU A 191 -6.02 9.94 -17.13
CA LEU A 191 -6.49 9.30 -15.91
C LEU A 191 -5.29 9.00 -15.03
N THR A 192 -5.26 9.55 -13.82
CA THR A 192 -4.29 9.20 -12.79
C THR A 192 -5.02 8.63 -11.58
N SER A 193 -4.45 7.60 -10.97
CA SER A 193 -4.99 7.04 -9.74
C SER A 193 -3.90 6.52 -8.81
N ASN A 194 -4.10 6.80 -7.51
CA ASN A 194 -3.35 6.25 -6.39
C ASN A 194 -4.29 5.51 -5.42
N MET A 195 -5.49 5.13 -5.89
CA MET A 195 -6.43 4.34 -5.09
C MET A 195 -5.79 3.00 -4.72
N ASN A 196 -5.96 2.56 -3.48
CA ASN A 196 -5.62 1.22 -3.05
C ASN A 196 -6.84 0.29 -3.10
N GLU A 197 -6.67 -0.97 -2.70
CA GLU A 197 -7.75 -1.96 -2.73
C GLU A 197 -8.97 -1.55 -1.91
N ARG A 198 -8.74 -0.96 -0.73
CA ARG A 198 -9.82 -0.50 0.16
C ARG A 198 -10.62 0.65 -0.48
N ASP A 199 -9.94 1.55 -1.19
CA ASP A 199 -10.59 2.65 -1.90
C ASP A 199 -11.47 2.10 -3.02
N LEU A 200 -10.93 1.20 -3.84
CA LEU A 200 -11.67 0.55 -4.94
C LEU A 200 -12.90 -0.17 -4.42
N ILE A 201 -12.75 -1.04 -3.40
CA ILE A 201 -13.87 -1.77 -2.80
C ILE A 201 -14.94 -0.81 -2.27
N TYR A 202 -14.54 0.28 -1.63
CA TYR A 202 -15.50 1.27 -1.14
C TYR A 202 -16.36 1.81 -2.28
N PHE A 203 -15.74 2.28 -3.36
CA PHE A 203 -16.47 2.83 -4.50
C PHE A 203 -17.32 1.76 -5.19
N GLU A 204 -16.79 0.57 -5.42
CA GLU A 204 -17.52 -0.56 -5.99
C GLU A 204 -18.80 -0.92 -5.20
N GLN A 205 -18.79 -0.74 -3.87
CA GLN A 205 -19.95 -0.99 -3.01
C GLN A 205 -20.95 0.17 -2.95
N ILE A 206 -20.51 1.42 -3.11
CA ILE A 206 -21.40 2.58 -3.03
C ILE A 206 -22.04 2.95 -4.37
N LEU A 207 -21.37 2.67 -5.49
CA LEU A 207 -21.84 3.03 -6.84
C LEU A 207 -23.24 2.48 -7.16
N PRO A 208 -23.56 1.19 -6.94
CA PRO A 208 -24.91 0.67 -7.21
C PRO A 208 -26.00 1.37 -6.38
N LYS A 209 -25.68 1.83 -5.17
CA LYS A 209 -26.63 2.53 -4.29
C LYS A 209 -26.94 3.94 -4.78
N LEU A 210 -25.99 4.57 -5.49
CA LEU A 210 -26.20 5.87 -6.11
C LEU A 210 -27.16 5.76 -7.30
N GLU A 211 -27.07 4.69 -8.08
CA GLU A 211 -27.99 4.43 -9.22
C GLU A 211 -29.43 4.18 -8.77
N VAL A 212 -29.65 3.36 -7.72
CA VAL A 212 -30.99 3.01 -7.23
C VAL A 212 -31.72 4.20 -6.61
N ARG A 213 -30.99 5.13 -5.96
CA ARG A 213 -31.60 6.32 -5.36
C ARG A 213 -32.22 7.24 -6.41
N ASN A 214 -31.65 7.28 -7.61
CA ASN A 214 -32.16 8.05 -8.74
C ASN A 214 -33.47 7.46 -9.29
N GLN A 215 -33.58 6.14 -9.39
CA GLN A 215 -34.81 5.51 -9.88
C GLN A 215 -36.01 5.74 -8.94
N ASN A 216 -35.78 5.79 -7.62
CA ASN A 216 -36.85 6.03 -6.65
C ASN A 216 -37.29 7.51 -6.60
N GLN A 217 -36.38 8.48 -6.83
CA GLN A 217 -36.76 9.90 -6.93
C GLN A 217 -37.50 10.24 -8.24
N VAL A 218 -37.14 9.58 -9.34
CA VAL A 218 -37.88 9.72 -10.61
C VAL A 218 -39.28 9.11 -10.51
N LYS A 219 -39.45 7.99 -9.78
CA LYS A 219 -40.78 7.39 -9.54
C LYS A 219 -41.65 8.18 -8.56
N SER A 220 -41.08 8.83 -7.54
CA SER A 220 -41.86 9.63 -6.59
C SER A 220 -42.40 10.93 -7.20
N ASN A 221 -41.69 11.53 -8.17
CA ASN A 221 -42.15 12.73 -8.88
C ASN A 221 -43.09 12.42 -10.06
N GLY A 222 -43.35 11.14 -10.35
CA GLY A 222 -44.23 10.68 -11.44
C GLY A 222 -45.64 10.27 -11.00
N LEU A 223 -45.98 10.39 -9.71
CA LEU A 223 -47.28 9.98 -9.14
C LEU A 223 -48.17 11.16 -8.70
N GLU A 224 -47.77 12.40 -8.98
CA GLU A 224 -48.64 13.58 -8.88
C GLU A 224 -48.92 14.16 -10.27
N ARG A 225 -49.75 13.47 -11.07
CA ARG A 225 -50.49 14.05 -12.19
C ARG A 225 -51.82 13.35 -12.38
#